data_AF-A0A6P1VF37-F1
#
_entry.id   AF-A0A6P1VF37-F1
#
_cell.length_a   1.000
_cell.length_b   1.000
_cell.length_c   1.000
_cell.angle_alpha   90.00
_cell.angle_beta   90.00
_cell.angle_gamma   90.00
#
_symmetry.space_group_name_H-M   'P 1'
#
loop_
_entity.id
_entity.type
_entity.pdbx_description
1 polymer ?
#
loop_
_entity_poly.entity_id
_entity_poly.type
_entity_poly.pdbx_seq_one_letter_code
_entity_poly.pdbx_strand_id
1 'polypeptide(L)'
;MHLRTNLQWAERPFGEPERPFSRERSLVAALDVEWTKNFRVRGASKPFCYSWAIIDLATFDSLEDQSLLEFGFKSVYLESEDEVPRLLEMIESDIASSRTLSGVTFAGHQLCADLSVLKRSSPIAMEQVDWLYDQWRERRQNQAVIDTRYDIDRLTPIASRRLVDVAEDLGLDVTQPELAKGSMTRLHKTYLETHQVDIFEKLAVLNLRHSLSTALIAAIYLGAAVPRPLNVNNLLSDHLAHDFEYVNSSEFAELVH
;
A
#
# COMPACT_ATOMS: atom_id res chain seq x y z
N MET A 1 -13.51 -12.03 -7.71
CA MET A 1 -12.36 -11.30 -7.15
C MET A 1 -11.65 -10.55 -8.26
N HIS A 2 -11.37 -9.27 -8.02
CA HIS A 2 -10.56 -8.43 -8.91
C HIS A 2 -9.09 -8.46 -8.50
N LEU A 3 -8.22 -8.74 -9.47
CA LEU A 3 -6.77 -8.66 -9.34
C LEU A 3 -6.23 -7.76 -10.47
N ARG A 4 -5.40 -6.79 -10.09
CA ARG A 4 -4.63 -5.93 -11.01
C ARG A 4 -3.21 -5.83 -10.50
N THR A 5 -2.22 -5.92 -11.38
CA THR A 5 -0.82 -5.96 -10.99
C THR A 5 0.07 -5.69 -12.19
N ASN A 6 1.08 -4.83 -12.04
CA ASN A 6 2.21 -4.77 -12.95
C ASN A 6 3.41 -5.60 -12.44
N LEU A 7 3.30 -6.19 -11.24
CA LEU A 7 4.30 -7.09 -10.67
C LEU A 7 4.24 -8.47 -11.33
N GLN A 8 5.38 -8.92 -11.87
CA GLN A 8 5.62 -10.31 -12.25
C GLN A 8 6.17 -11.13 -11.07
N TRP A 9 5.52 -11.04 -9.90
CA TRP A 9 5.89 -11.74 -8.64
C TRP A 9 6.58 -13.11 -8.89
N ALA A 10 7.72 -13.48 -8.30
CA ALA A 10 8.54 -12.95 -7.20
C ALA A 10 10.04 -12.81 -7.57
N GLU A 11 10.37 -12.70 -8.84
CA GLU A 11 11.78 -12.66 -9.27
C GLU A 11 12.21 -11.28 -9.79
N ARG A 12 11.28 -10.45 -10.29
CA ARG A 12 11.62 -9.28 -11.13
C ARG A 12 10.61 -8.12 -11.05
N PRO A 13 10.46 -7.42 -9.91
CA PRO A 13 9.57 -6.24 -9.83
C PRO A 13 9.97 -5.11 -10.81
N PHE A 14 11.23 -5.06 -11.25
CA PHE A 14 11.78 -4.05 -12.17
C PHE A 14 12.71 -4.64 -13.26
N GLY A 15 12.55 -5.92 -13.63
CA GLY A 15 13.45 -6.60 -14.58
C GLY A 15 14.84 -6.98 -14.04
N GLU A 16 15.71 -7.52 -14.91
CA GLU A 16 17.08 -7.98 -14.54
C GLU A 16 18.05 -6.82 -14.29
N PRO A 17 18.93 -6.91 -13.29
CA PRO A 17 20.08 -6.03 -13.21
C PRO A 17 21.10 -6.46 -14.27
N GLU A 18 21.16 -5.77 -15.41
CA GLU A 18 22.15 -6.02 -16.48
C GLU A 18 23.62 -5.75 -16.06
N ARG A 19 23.92 -5.46 -14.78
CA ARG A 19 25.24 -4.97 -14.39
C ARG A 19 25.89 -5.84 -13.30
N PRO A 20 27.02 -6.50 -13.60
CA PRO A 20 27.78 -7.34 -12.65
C PRO A 20 28.41 -6.56 -11.49
N PHE A 21 28.22 -5.24 -11.42
CA PHE A 21 28.63 -4.35 -10.33
C PHE A 21 27.51 -3.41 -9.86
N SER A 22 26.24 -3.82 -10.02
CA SER A 22 25.10 -3.04 -9.50
C SER A 22 25.15 -2.96 -7.97
N ARG A 23 24.75 -1.80 -7.42
CA ARG A 23 24.54 -1.60 -5.98
C ARG A 23 23.56 -2.67 -5.48
N GLU A 24 23.74 -3.18 -4.26
CA GLU A 24 22.70 -4.02 -3.64
C GLU A 24 21.36 -3.28 -3.71
N ARG A 25 20.33 -3.93 -4.25
CA ARG A 25 18.98 -3.34 -4.33
C ARG A 25 18.48 -3.09 -2.91
N SER A 26 17.91 -1.92 -2.70
CA SER A 26 17.23 -1.59 -1.46
C SER A 26 15.78 -1.26 -1.82
N LEU A 27 14.86 -2.08 -1.33
CA LEU A 27 13.46 -2.01 -1.73
C LEU A 27 12.60 -1.63 -0.53
N VAL A 28 11.51 -0.91 -0.78
CA VAL A 28 10.41 -0.81 0.17
C VAL A 28 9.21 -1.51 -0.42
N ALA A 29 8.63 -2.45 0.32
CA ALA A 29 7.38 -3.13 -0.03
C ALA A 29 6.31 -2.73 1.01
N ALA A 30 5.42 -1.83 0.60
CA ALA A 30 4.36 -1.30 1.46
C ALA A 30 3.04 -2.05 1.25
N LEU A 31 2.40 -2.43 2.36
CA LEU A 31 1.13 -3.11 2.42
C LEU A 31 0.08 -2.21 3.08
N ASP A 32 -1.11 -2.13 2.48
CA ASP A 32 -2.31 -1.55 3.08
C ASP A 32 -3.48 -2.53 2.93
N VAL A 33 -4.16 -2.83 4.04
CA VAL A 33 -5.32 -3.74 4.06
C VAL A 33 -6.55 -2.96 4.50
N GLU A 34 -7.58 -2.99 3.68
CA GLU A 34 -8.87 -2.39 4.04
C GLU A 34 -9.84 -3.44 4.55
N TRP A 35 -10.54 -3.07 5.62
CA TRP A 35 -11.42 -3.97 6.35
C TRP A 35 -12.65 -3.25 6.90
N THR A 36 -13.73 -4.00 7.06
CA THR A 36 -14.99 -3.47 7.57
C THR A 36 -14.88 -3.10 9.04
N LYS A 37 -15.31 -1.87 9.38
CA LYS A 37 -15.29 -1.38 10.76
C LYS A 37 -16.58 -1.76 11.47
N ASN A 38 -16.58 -2.86 12.23
CA ASN A 38 -17.67 -3.21 13.14
C ASN A 38 -17.21 -3.12 14.60
N PHE A 39 -17.29 -1.92 15.16
CA PHE A 39 -16.90 -1.65 16.55
C PHE A 39 -17.88 -2.22 17.60
N ARG A 40 -19.07 -2.66 17.19
CA ARG A 40 -20.10 -3.18 18.09
C ARG A 40 -19.90 -4.65 18.43
N VAL A 41 -19.24 -5.41 17.56
CA VAL A 41 -19.01 -6.84 17.74
C VAL A 41 -17.52 -7.12 17.61
N ARG A 42 -16.92 -7.57 18.72
CA ARG A 42 -15.50 -7.95 18.73
C ARG A 42 -15.26 -9.06 17.71
N GLY A 43 -14.30 -8.85 16.81
CA GLY A 43 -13.95 -9.84 15.78
C GLY A 43 -14.82 -9.81 14.52
N ALA A 44 -15.75 -8.87 14.39
CA ALA A 44 -16.59 -8.75 13.19
C ALA A 44 -15.95 -7.94 12.04
N SER A 45 -14.73 -7.42 12.23
CA SER A 45 -13.97 -6.83 11.13
C SER A 45 -13.52 -7.89 10.14
N LYS A 46 -13.85 -7.68 8.87
CA LYS A 46 -13.46 -8.56 7.77
C LYS A 46 -12.65 -7.78 6.74
N PRO A 47 -11.49 -8.28 6.27
CA PRO A 47 -10.76 -7.69 5.17
C PRO A 47 -11.58 -7.80 3.89
N PHE A 48 -11.50 -6.78 3.05
CA PHE A 48 -12.16 -6.78 1.75
C PHE A 48 -11.24 -6.41 0.58
N CYS A 49 -10.13 -5.71 0.85
CA CYS A 49 -9.07 -5.58 -0.15
C CYS A 49 -7.71 -5.39 0.51
N TYR A 50 -6.67 -5.63 -0.27
CA TYR A 50 -5.33 -5.20 0.06
C TYR A 50 -4.61 -4.74 -1.19
N SER A 51 -3.60 -3.91 -0.98
CA SER A 51 -2.70 -3.47 -2.01
C SER A 51 -1.25 -3.57 -1.56
N TRP A 52 -0.36 -3.72 -2.55
CA TRP A 52 1.07 -3.63 -2.40
C TRP A 52 1.61 -2.54 -3.31
N ALA A 53 2.53 -1.74 -2.79
CA ALA A 53 3.40 -0.89 -3.59
C ALA A 53 4.86 -1.25 -3.29
N ILE A 54 5.65 -1.49 -4.33
CA ILE A 54 7.08 -1.77 -4.24
C ILE A 54 7.83 -0.66 -4.97
N ILE A 55 8.79 -0.04 -4.28
CA ILE A 55 9.68 0.96 -4.86
C ILE A 55 11.13 0.54 -4.67
N ASP A 56 11.98 0.83 -5.66
CA ASP A 56 13.43 0.68 -5.55
C ASP A 56 14.04 1.99 -5.05
N LEU A 57 14.66 1.97 -3.87
CA LEU A 57 15.25 3.16 -3.27
C LEU A 57 16.47 3.67 -4.07
N ALA A 58 17.09 2.83 -4.89
CA ALA A 58 18.21 3.26 -5.73
C ALA A 58 17.80 4.29 -6.80
N THR A 59 16.52 4.33 -7.19
CA THR A 59 16.04 5.32 -8.17
C THR A 59 15.83 6.70 -7.54
N PHE A 60 15.55 6.79 -6.24
CA PHE A 60 15.26 8.06 -5.56
C PHE A 60 16.47 9.01 -5.50
N ASP A 61 17.67 8.48 -5.18
CA ASP A 61 18.91 9.27 -5.13
C ASP A 61 19.27 9.88 -6.51
N SER A 62 18.82 9.26 -7.59
CA SER A 62 19.16 9.65 -8.96
C SER A 62 18.18 10.62 -9.61
N LEU A 63 17.01 10.84 -9.00
CA LEU A 63 15.92 11.57 -9.64
C LEU A 63 15.82 13.00 -9.13
N GLU A 64 16.30 13.94 -9.95
CA GLU A 64 15.97 15.35 -9.80
C GLU A 64 14.46 15.58 -9.93
N ASP A 65 13.76 14.73 -10.71
CA ASP A 65 12.31 14.75 -10.91
C ASP A 65 11.67 13.45 -10.41
N GLN A 66 10.89 13.55 -9.33
CA GLN A 66 10.18 12.40 -8.74
C GLN A 66 8.96 11.94 -9.56
N SER A 67 8.54 12.69 -10.60
CA SER A 67 7.51 12.20 -11.53
C SER A 67 7.98 11.00 -12.37
N LEU A 68 9.28 10.77 -12.45
CA LEU A 68 9.88 9.62 -13.13
C LEU A 68 10.04 8.39 -12.21
N LEU A 69 9.47 8.43 -11.01
CA LEU A 69 9.50 7.29 -10.10
C LEU A 69 8.68 6.14 -10.65
N GLU A 70 9.34 5.03 -10.94
CA GLU A 70 8.67 3.77 -11.22
C GLU A 70 8.29 3.06 -9.91
N PHE A 71 7.10 2.44 -9.89
CA PHE A 71 6.71 1.53 -8.82
C PHE A 71 6.00 0.29 -9.34
N GLY A 72 6.27 -0.83 -8.66
CA GLY A 72 5.52 -2.05 -8.83
C GLY A 72 4.30 -2.06 -7.91
N PHE A 73 3.18 -2.61 -8.36
CA PHE A 73 1.98 -2.72 -7.55
C PHE A 73 1.23 -4.03 -7.75
N LYS A 74 0.45 -4.37 -6.73
CA LYS A 74 -0.62 -5.37 -6.79
C LYS A 74 -1.82 -4.85 -6.03
N SER A 75 -3.01 -5.00 -6.60
CA SER A 75 -4.29 -4.67 -5.97
C SER A 75 -5.21 -5.86 -6.05
N VAL A 76 -5.75 -6.28 -4.90
CA VAL A 76 -6.68 -7.40 -4.78
C VAL A 76 -7.91 -6.96 -4.03
N TYR A 77 -9.07 -7.13 -4.65
CA TYR A 77 -10.36 -6.69 -4.11
C TYR A 77 -11.41 -7.79 -4.27
N LEU A 78 -12.17 -8.08 -3.22
CA LEU A 78 -13.21 -9.11 -3.26
C LEU A 78 -14.50 -8.64 -3.95
N GLU A 79 -15.14 -9.55 -4.67
CA GLU A 79 -16.47 -9.34 -5.26
C GLU A 79 -17.59 -9.83 -4.33
N SER A 80 -17.29 -10.79 -3.46
CA SER A 80 -18.20 -11.29 -2.44
C SER A 80 -17.46 -11.69 -1.15
N GLU A 81 -18.18 -11.69 -0.02
CA GLU A 81 -17.59 -12.07 1.27
C GLU A 81 -17.07 -13.52 1.30
N ASP A 82 -17.57 -14.38 0.42
CA ASP A 82 -17.16 -15.79 0.31
C ASP A 82 -15.72 -15.94 -0.22
N GLU A 83 -15.15 -14.86 -0.78
CA GLU A 83 -13.80 -14.84 -1.34
C GLU A 83 -12.70 -14.50 -0.31
N VAL A 84 -13.08 -14.20 0.94
CA VAL A 84 -12.13 -13.88 2.02
C VAL A 84 -11.04 -14.95 2.18
N PRO A 85 -11.31 -16.28 2.18
CA PRO A 85 -10.25 -17.29 2.27
C PRO A 85 -9.19 -17.15 1.17
N ARG A 86 -9.62 -16.90 -0.07
CA ARG A 86 -8.70 -16.70 -1.21
C ARG A 86 -7.88 -15.42 -1.05
N LEU A 87 -8.47 -14.35 -0.52
CA LEU A 87 -7.76 -13.10 -0.24
C LEU A 87 -6.66 -13.32 0.81
N LEU A 88 -6.93 -14.14 1.84
CA LEU A 88 -5.97 -14.51 2.87
C LEU A 88 -4.84 -15.42 2.33
N GLU A 89 -5.14 -16.33 1.41
CA GLU A 89 -4.12 -17.13 0.72
C GLU A 89 -3.19 -16.27 -0.14
N MET A 90 -3.75 -15.30 -0.86
CA MET A 90 -2.97 -14.42 -1.73
C MET A 90 -2.05 -13.50 -0.94
N ILE A 91 -2.50 -12.93 0.19
CA ILE A 91 -1.64 -12.08 1.02
C ILE A 91 -0.53 -12.88 1.70
N GLU A 92 -0.77 -14.13 2.13
CA GLU A 92 0.27 -15.04 2.61
C GLU A 92 1.34 -15.27 1.54
N SER A 93 0.90 -15.60 0.32
CA SER A 93 1.80 -15.80 -0.81
C SER A 93 2.62 -14.54 -1.10
N ASP A 94 2.00 -13.36 -1.08
CA ASP A 94 2.68 -12.10 -1.39
C ASP A 94 3.71 -11.72 -0.32
N ILE A 95 3.43 -11.97 0.97
CA ILE A 95 4.43 -11.76 2.03
C ILE A 95 5.58 -12.75 1.88
N ALA A 96 5.31 -14.04 1.63
CA ALA A 96 6.35 -15.04 1.38
C ALA A 96 7.24 -14.63 0.21
N SER A 97 6.64 -14.24 -0.90
CA SER A 97 7.35 -13.79 -2.10
C SER A 97 8.12 -12.49 -1.88
N SER A 98 7.57 -11.54 -1.12
CA SER A 98 8.28 -10.29 -0.79
C SER A 98 9.54 -10.58 0.01
N ARG A 99 9.45 -11.51 0.95
CA ARG A 99 10.53 -11.87 1.87
C ARG A 99 11.74 -12.46 1.16
N THR A 100 11.57 -13.04 -0.04
CA THR A 100 12.69 -13.56 -0.83
C THR A 100 13.46 -12.46 -1.56
N LEU A 101 12.93 -11.23 -1.61
CA LEU A 101 13.61 -10.10 -2.23
C LEU A 101 14.77 -9.64 -1.34
N SER A 102 15.97 -9.57 -1.92
CA SER A 102 17.14 -9.03 -1.21
C SER A 102 16.96 -7.54 -0.91
N GLY A 103 17.32 -7.12 0.30
CA GLY A 103 17.30 -5.71 0.71
C GLY A 103 15.90 -5.10 0.87
N VAL A 104 14.86 -5.92 0.97
CA VAL A 104 13.49 -5.45 1.20
C VAL A 104 13.28 -4.96 2.63
N THR A 105 12.66 -3.80 2.76
CA THR A 105 12.05 -3.29 3.99
C THR A 105 10.54 -3.31 3.81
N PHE A 106 9.83 -3.96 4.72
CA PHE A 106 8.37 -3.93 4.71
C PHE A 106 7.85 -2.64 5.33
N ALA A 107 6.77 -2.10 4.79
CA ALA A 107 6.14 -0.91 5.33
C ALA A 107 4.62 -1.06 5.43
N GLY A 108 4.01 -0.34 6.35
CA GLY A 108 2.55 -0.21 6.48
C GLY A 108 2.20 1.02 7.30
N HIS A 109 0.96 1.50 7.19
CA HIS A 109 0.46 2.57 8.05
C HIS A 109 -0.53 2.00 9.07
N GLN A 110 -0.16 1.95 10.35
CA GLN A 110 -0.91 1.19 11.36
C GLN A 110 -0.92 -0.33 11.10
N LEU A 111 0.18 -0.85 10.55
CA LEU A 111 0.33 -2.23 10.05
C LEU A 111 -0.09 -3.29 11.07
N CYS A 112 0.13 -3.06 12.37
CA CYS A 112 -0.33 -3.99 13.40
C CYS A 112 -1.83 -4.27 13.36
N ALA A 113 -2.65 -3.27 13.01
CA ALA A 113 -4.10 -3.41 12.96
C ALA A 113 -4.52 -4.31 11.81
N ASP A 114 -3.91 -4.10 10.65
CA ASP A 114 -4.15 -4.87 9.43
C ASP A 114 -3.77 -6.33 9.62
N LEU A 115 -2.52 -6.59 10.05
CA LEU A 115 -2.05 -7.93 10.37
C LEU A 115 -2.92 -8.61 11.45
N SER A 116 -3.37 -7.86 12.46
CA SER A 116 -4.27 -8.39 13.48
C SER A 116 -5.66 -8.75 12.93
N VAL A 117 -6.17 -8.01 11.95
CA VAL A 117 -7.43 -8.34 11.27
C VAL A 117 -7.27 -9.60 10.44
N LEU A 118 -6.22 -9.69 9.61
CA LEU A 118 -5.92 -10.88 8.80
C LEU A 118 -5.87 -12.14 9.66
N LYS A 119 -5.07 -12.12 10.75
CA LYS A 119 -4.93 -13.24 11.69
C LYS A 119 -6.26 -13.69 12.28
N ARG A 120 -7.17 -12.76 12.57
CA ARG A 120 -8.48 -13.07 13.14
C ARG A 120 -9.49 -13.56 12.11
N SER A 121 -9.31 -13.18 10.85
CA SER A 121 -10.20 -13.55 9.76
C SER A 121 -9.91 -14.94 9.20
N SER A 122 -8.72 -15.48 9.45
CA SER A 122 -8.38 -16.86 9.09
C SER A 122 -8.81 -17.86 10.16
N PRO A 123 -9.42 -19.00 9.79
CA PRO A 123 -9.67 -20.12 10.70
C PRO A 123 -8.41 -20.95 10.98
N ILE A 124 -7.33 -20.75 10.22
CA ILE A 124 -6.04 -21.44 10.33
C ILE A 124 -4.91 -20.46 10.60
N ALA A 125 -3.79 -20.94 11.13
CA ALA A 125 -2.59 -20.13 11.33
C ALA A 125 -2.10 -19.56 9.97
N MET A 126 -1.66 -18.31 9.99
CA MET A 126 -1.18 -17.55 8.83
C MET A 126 0.31 -17.30 9.04
N GLU A 127 1.16 -18.23 8.60
CA GLU A 127 2.59 -18.26 8.95
C GLU A 127 3.32 -16.98 8.53
N GLN A 128 3.08 -16.47 7.33
CA GLN A 128 3.78 -15.29 6.82
C GLN A 128 3.25 -14.00 7.46
N VAL A 129 1.95 -13.91 7.72
CA VAL A 129 1.37 -12.80 8.48
C VAL A 129 1.85 -12.81 9.93
N ASP A 130 1.96 -13.99 10.56
CA ASP A 130 2.53 -14.13 11.90
C ASP A 130 3.99 -13.70 11.93
N TRP A 131 4.79 -14.14 10.96
CA TRP A 131 6.18 -13.72 10.80
C TRP A 131 6.29 -12.19 10.65
N LEU A 132 5.50 -11.57 9.75
CA LEU A 132 5.53 -10.13 9.53
C LEU A 132 5.06 -9.37 10.78
N TYR A 133 4.11 -9.92 11.53
CA TYR A 133 3.67 -9.36 12.81
C TYR A 133 4.78 -9.38 13.86
N ASP A 134 5.54 -10.46 13.94
CA ASP A 134 6.69 -10.55 14.86
C ASP A 134 7.80 -9.59 14.45
N GLN A 135 8.09 -9.45 13.14
CA GLN A 135 9.00 -8.42 12.65
C GLN A 135 8.51 -7.01 13.01
N TRP A 136 7.20 -6.74 12.87
CA TRP A 136 6.62 -5.46 13.29
C TRP A 136 6.79 -5.20 14.80
N ARG A 137 6.73 -6.23 15.65
CA ARG A 137 6.96 -6.08 17.09
C ARG A 137 8.41 -5.73 17.41
N GLU A 138 9.35 -6.28 16.65
CA GLU A 138 10.78 -6.09 16.81
C GLU A 138 11.33 -4.88 16.04
N ARG A 139 10.51 -4.22 15.21
CA ARG A 139 10.90 -3.22 14.21
C ARG A 139 11.81 -2.09 14.70
N ARG A 140 11.68 -1.70 15.97
CA ARG A 140 12.53 -0.67 16.60
C ARG A 140 14.00 -1.09 16.73
N GLN A 141 14.30 -2.39 16.58
CA GLN A 141 15.63 -2.97 16.72
C GLN A 141 16.28 -3.28 15.36
N ASN A 142 15.50 -3.74 14.36
CA ASN A 142 16.06 -4.33 13.14
C ASN A 142 15.69 -3.60 11.83
N GLN A 143 14.86 -2.55 11.87
CA GLN A 143 14.43 -1.74 10.71
C GLN A 143 13.89 -2.52 9.50
N ALA A 144 13.66 -3.83 9.62
CA ALA A 144 13.12 -4.67 8.55
C ALA A 144 11.64 -4.38 8.26
N VAL A 145 10.96 -3.73 9.20
CA VAL A 145 9.59 -3.25 9.10
C VAL A 145 9.56 -1.78 9.52
N ILE A 146 8.75 -0.97 8.84
CA ILE A 146 8.43 0.41 9.21
C ILE A 146 6.91 0.53 9.36
N ASP A 147 6.46 1.00 10.52
CA ASP A 147 5.08 1.45 10.68
C ASP A 147 5.04 2.97 10.63
N THR A 148 4.60 3.50 9.49
CA THR A 148 4.64 4.94 9.20
C THR A 148 3.71 5.75 10.11
N ARG A 149 2.81 5.10 10.87
CA ARG A 149 2.02 5.78 11.89
C ARG A 149 2.81 6.05 13.17
N TYR A 150 3.71 5.14 13.52
CA TYR A 150 4.35 5.12 14.85
C TYR A 150 5.84 5.47 14.83
N ASP A 151 6.52 5.27 13.72
CA ASP A 151 7.98 5.33 13.68
C ASP A 151 8.50 6.68 13.16
N ILE A 152 7.65 7.48 12.52
CA ILE A 152 7.99 8.76 11.87
C ILE A 152 8.13 9.95 12.84
N ASP A 153 7.99 9.76 14.16
CA ASP A 153 8.02 10.83 15.17
C ASP A 153 9.27 11.75 15.08
N ARG A 154 10.34 11.29 14.41
CA ARG A 154 11.58 12.04 14.18
C ARG A 154 11.57 12.94 12.93
N LEU A 155 10.59 12.82 12.04
CA LEU A 155 10.57 13.52 10.76
C LEU A 155 9.84 14.86 10.84
N THR A 156 8.69 14.92 11.52
CA THR A 156 7.85 16.12 11.59
C THR A 156 7.28 16.27 13.00
N PRO A 157 6.97 17.49 13.47
CA PRO A 157 6.19 17.69 14.69
C PRO A 157 4.76 17.19 14.47
N ILE A 158 4.41 16.04 15.04
CA ILE A 158 3.16 15.36 14.73
C ILE A 158 1.98 15.97 15.50
N ALA A 159 1.12 16.72 14.79
CA ALA A 159 -0.21 17.08 15.29
C ALA A 159 -1.22 15.94 15.14
N SER A 160 -1.06 15.10 14.10
CA SER A 160 -1.92 13.96 13.81
C SER A 160 -1.17 12.82 13.15
N ARG A 161 -1.56 11.58 13.46
CA ARG A 161 -0.95 10.34 12.92
C ARG A 161 -1.81 9.67 11.85
N ARG A 162 -2.75 10.40 11.22
CA ARG A 162 -3.47 9.86 10.06
C ARG A 162 -2.53 9.91 8.86
N LEU A 163 -2.58 8.91 7.99
CA LEU A 163 -1.74 8.83 6.80
C LEU A 163 -1.74 10.12 5.99
N VAL A 164 -2.93 10.72 5.78
CA VAL A 164 -3.06 11.97 5.01
C VAL A 164 -2.37 13.17 5.64
N ASP A 165 -2.40 13.30 6.97
CA ASP A 165 -1.75 14.42 7.64
C ASP A 165 -0.23 14.24 7.66
N VAL A 166 0.21 12.99 7.83
CA VAL A 166 1.64 12.62 7.74
C VAL A 166 2.18 12.89 6.34
N ALA A 167 1.43 12.49 5.31
CA ALA A 167 1.78 12.73 3.92
C ALA A 167 1.89 14.23 3.65
N GLU A 168 0.91 15.02 4.08
CA GLU A 168 0.90 16.48 3.94
C GLU A 168 2.12 17.13 4.64
N ASP A 169 2.43 16.75 5.88
CA ASP A 169 3.59 17.27 6.62
C ASP A 169 4.93 16.97 5.91
N LEU A 170 4.98 15.92 5.09
CA LEU A 170 6.15 15.50 4.31
C LEU A 170 6.15 16.05 2.87
N GLY A 171 5.16 16.87 2.51
CA GLY A 171 5.02 17.46 1.18
C GLY A 171 4.37 16.54 0.15
N LEU A 172 3.75 15.43 0.56
CA LEU A 172 3.05 14.51 -0.33
C LEU A 172 1.57 14.93 -0.44
N ASP A 173 1.11 15.24 -1.66
CA ASP A 173 -0.31 15.42 -1.94
C ASP A 173 -0.96 14.05 -2.19
N VAL A 174 -1.88 13.70 -1.28
CA VAL A 174 -2.64 12.44 -1.27
C VAL A 174 -4.14 12.70 -1.26
N THR A 175 -4.56 13.82 -1.87
CA THR A 175 -5.97 14.23 -1.94
C THR A 175 -6.87 13.08 -2.41
N GLN A 176 -7.94 12.85 -1.65
CA GLN A 176 -8.82 11.68 -1.76
C GLN A 176 -10.30 12.10 -1.82
N PRO A 177 -10.77 12.68 -2.95
CA PRO A 177 -12.14 13.18 -3.08
C PRO A 177 -13.19 12.07 -2.95
N GLU A 178 -12.82 10.80 -3.17
CA GLU A 178 -13.70 9.64 -3.10
C GLU A 178 -14.33 9.50 -1.70
N LEU A 179 -13.62 9.99 -0.67
CA LEU A 179 -14.06 9.96 0.72
C LEU A 179 -14.84 11.21 1.15
N ALA A 180 -15.00 12.23 0.30
CA ALA A 180 -15.74 13.45 0.65
C ALA A 180 -17.19 13.17 1.06
N LYS A 181 -17.80 12.11 0.51
CA LYS A 181 -19.20 11.72 0.76
C LYS A 181 -19.35 10.56 1.73
N GLY A 182 -18.26 9.98 2.29
CA GLY A 182 -18.36 8.79 3.13
C GLY A 182 -17.02 8.16 3.50
N SER A 183 -17.02 6.83 3.67
CA SER A 183 -15.84 6.05 4.01
C SER A 183 -15.66 4.91 3.02
N MET A 184 -14.46 4.33 2.95
CA MET A 184 -14.21 3.12 2.15
C MET A 184 -15.16 1.98 2.52
N THR A 185 -15.47 1.79 3.81
CA THR A 185 -16.45 0.78 4.25
C THR A 185 -17.85 1.03 3.66
N ARG A 186 -18.26 2.30 3.55
CA ARG A 186 -19.56 2.65 2.96
C ARG A 186 -19.55 2.42 1.44
N LEU A 187 -18.48 2.84 0.76
CA LEU A 187 -18.30 2.58 -0.68
C LEU A 187 -18.28 1.07 -0.96
N HIS A 188 -17.55 0.29 -0.16
CA HIS A 188 -17.49 -1.17 -0.24
C HIS A 188 -18.88 -1.80 -0.10
N LYS A 189 -19.67 -1.35 0.88
CA LYS A 189 -21.06 -1.81 1.03
C LYS A 189 -21.90 -1.49 -0.20
N THR A 190 -21.80 -0.27 -0.73
CA THR A 190 -22.51 0.12 -1.96
C THR A 190 -22.07 -0.71 -3.16
N TYR A 191 -20.77 -1.04 -3.26
CA TYR A 191 -20.28 -1.94 -4.29
C TYR A 191 -20.89 -3.34 -4.17
N LEU A 192 -20.94 -3.94 -2.98
CA LEU A 192 -21.57 -5.26 -2.79
C LEU A 192 -23.07 -5.26 -3.10
N GLU A 193 -23.75 -4.12 -3.00
CA GLU A 193 -25.17 -3.98 -3.31
C GLU A 193 -25.44 -3.76 -4.80
N THR A 194 -24.51 -3.08 -5.50
CA THR A 194 -24.76 -2.56 -6.86
C THR A 194 -23.87 -3.17 -7.94
N HIS A 195 -22.74 -3.76 -7.55
CA HIS A 195 -21.66 -4.25 -8.41
C HIS A 195 -21.20 -3.25 -9.47
N GLN A 196 -21.32 -1.94 -9.21
CA GLN A 196 -20.87 -0.91 -10.13
C GLN A 196 -19.33 -0.87 -10.18
N VAL A 197 -18.79 -0.96 -11.40
CA VAL A 197 -17.34 -1.06 -11.65
C VAL A 197 -16.60 0.19 -11.17
N ASP A 198 -17.18 1.38 -11.35
CA ASP A 198 -16.58 2.65 -10.93
C ASP A 198 -16.31 2.71 -9.42
N ILE A 199 -17.21 2.15 -8.59
CA ILE A 199 -17.03 2.10 -7.14
C ILE A 199 -15.86 1.18 -6.77
N PHE A 200 -15.75 0.02 -7.44
CA PHE A 200 -14.62 -0.88 -7.25
C PHE A 200 -13.29 -0.20 -7.63
N GLU A 201 -13.22 0.42 -8.81
CA GLU A 201 -11.99 1.06 -9.27
C GLU A 201 -11.56 2.19 -8.33
N LYS A 202 -12.50 3.03 -7.87
CA LYS A 202 -12.24 4.04 -6.84
C LYS A 202 -11.66 3.45 -5.57
N LEU A 203 -12.22 2.34 -5.09
CA LEU A 203 -11.73 1.67 -3.88
C LEU A 203 -10.33 1.08 -4.07
N ALA A 204 -10.08 0.45 -5.22
CA ALA A 204 -8.79 -0.15 -5.53
C ALA A 204 -7.68 0.91 -5.69
N VAL A 205 -7.95 1.99 -6.44
CA VAL A 205 -7.02 3.10 -6.62
C VAL A 205 -6.76 3.83 -5.30
N LEU A 206 -7.78 4.02 -4.46
CA LEU A 206 -7.62 4.61 -3.13
C LEU A 206 -6.76 3.74 -2.19
N ASN A 207 -6.95 2.43 -2.17
CA ASN A 207 -6.11 1.52 -1.40
C ASN A 207 -4.66 1.52 -1.92
N LEU A 208 -4.46 1.53 -3.25
CA LEU A 208 -3.13 1.70 -3.86
C LEU A 208 -2.47 3.04 -3.49
N ARG A 209 -3.23 4.13 -3.44
CA ARG A 209 -2.76 5.45 -2.96
C ARG A 209 -2.20 5.33 -1.55
N HIS A 210 -2.87 4.61 -0.65
CA HIS A 210 -2.38 4.40 0.72
C HIS A 210 -1.06 3.63 0.77
N SER A 211 -0.96 2.52 0.03
CA SER A 211 0.28 1.72 -0.05
C SER A 211 1.43 2.52 -0.63
N LEU A 212 1.22 3.22 -1.76
CA LEU A 212 2.26 4.03 -2.39
C LEU A 212 2.70 5.19 -1.49
N SER A 213 1.75 5.90 -0.87
CA SER A 213 2.07 6.96 0.09
C SER A 213 2.90 6.43 1.26
N THR A 214 2.54 5.25 1.77
CA THR A 214 3.28 4.57 2.84
C THR A 214 4.70 4.20 2.40
N ALA A 215 4.88 3.71 1.17
CA ALA A 215 6.19 3.41 0.62
C ALA A 215 7.07 4.67 0.53
N LEU A 216 6.52 5.78 0.02
CA LEU A 216 7.21 7.07 -0.09
C LEU A 216 7.62 7.62 1.28
N ILE A 217 6.72 7.56 2.26
CA ILE A 217 7.01 7.98 3.64
C ILE A 217 8.13 7.12 4.24
N ALA A 218 8.11 5.80 4.00
CA ALA A 218 9.16 4.90 4.45
C ALA A 218 10.52 5.20 3.77
N ALA A 219 10.54 5.52 2.48
CA ALA A 219 11.75 5.94 1.77
C ALA A 219 12.34 7.24 2.37
N ILE A 220 11.48 8.22 2.67
CA ILE A 220 11.88 9.45 3.37
C ILE A 220 12.43 9.12 4.76
N TYR A 221 11.73 8.26 5.52
CA TYR A 221 12.16 7.86 6.86
C TYR A 221 13.52 7.17 6.86
N LEU A 222 13.81 6.35 5.85
CA LEU A 222 15.09 5.67 5.67
C LEU A 222 16.22 6.62 5.21
N GLY A 223 15.89 7.86 4.84
CA GLY A 223 16.83 8.84 4.31
C GLY A 223 17.20 8.61 2.84
N ALA A 224 16.47 7.73 2.14
CA ALA A 224 16.64 7.48 0.71
C ALA A 224 15.94 8.53 -0.17
N ALA A 225 15.06 9.35 0.42
CA ALA A 225 14.39 10.43 -0.25
C ALA A 225 14.36 11.67 0.66
N VAL A 226 14.47 12.85 0.05
CA VAL A 226 14.28 14.12 0.76
C VAL A 226 12.79 14.50 0.67
N PRO A 227 12.15 14.92 1.79
CA PRO A 227 10.79 15.44 1.74
C PRO A 227 10.71 16.64 0.78
N ARG A 228 9.78 16.60 -0.16
CA ARG A 228 9.52 17.68 -1.11
C ARG A 228 8.09 17.57 -1.65
N PRO A 229 7.52 18.67 -2.19
CA PRO A 229 6.26 18.64 -2.89
C PRO A 229 6.22 17.54 -3.96
N LEU A 230 5.34 16.56 -3.78
CA LEU A 230 5.09 15.47 -4.73
C LEU A 230 3.61 15.10 -4.69
N ASN A 231 2.95 15.15 -5.84
CA ASN A 231 1.57 14.70 -5.97
C ASN A 231 1.53 13.20 -6.27
N VAL A 232 1.06 12.40 -5.32
CA VAL A 232 0.98 10.94 -5.44
C VAL A 232 -0.02 10.54 -6.53
N ASN A 233 -1.03 11.37 -6.80
CA ASN A 233 -2.01 11.10 -7.86
C ASN A 233 -1.39 11.14 -9.26
N ASN A 234 -0.32 11.92 -9.48
CA ASN A 234 0.41 11.90 -10.76
C ASN A 234 1.02 10.52 -10.99
N LEU A 235 1.70 9.96 -9.97
CA LEU A 235 2.30 8.62 -10.07
C LEU A 235 1.25 7.54 -10.32
N LEU A 236 0.11 7.62 -9.63
CA LEU A 236 -1.00 6.69 -9.84
C LEU A 236 -1.57 6.82 -11.27
N SER A 237 -1.77 8.05 -11.76
CA SER A 237 -2.26 8.27 -13.13
C SER A 237 -1.35 7.60 -14.16
N ASP A 238 -0.04 7.81 -14.05
CA ASP A 238 0.93 7.32 -15.02
C ASP A 238 1.04 5.78 -15.02
N HIS A 239 1.00 5.17 -13.84
CA HIS A 239 1.24 3.72 -13.69
C HIS A 239 -0.02 2.87 -13.79
N LEU A 240 -1.20 3.45 -13.52
CA LEU A 240 -2.46 2.71 -13.46
C LEU A 240 -3.34 2.91 -14.72
N ALA A 241 -2.93 3.76 -15.67
CA ALA A 241 -3.72 4.14 -16.84
C ALA A 241 -4.22 2.95 -17.68
N HIS A 242 -3.51 1.83 -17.66
CA HIS A 242 -3.85 0.61 -18.40
C HIS A 242 -4.63 -0.42 -17.56
N ASP A 243 -4.72 -0.23 -16.24
CA ASP A 243 -5.28 -1.19 -15.30
C ASP A 243 -6.63 -0.76 -14.71
N PHE A 244 -6.88 0.55 -14.65
CA PHE A 244 -8.06 1.17 -14.05
C PHE A 244 -8.56 2.32 -14.92
N GLU A 245 -9.83 2.26 -15.35
CA GLU A 245 -10.42 3.36 -16.13
C GLU A 245 -10.62 4.62 -15.29
N TYR A 246 -10.79 4.47 -13.97
CA TYR A 246 -10.98 5.58 -13.05
C TYR A 246 -9.85 6.63 -13.14
N VAL A 247 -8.59 6.23 -13.31
CA VAL A 247 -7.49 7.20 -13.40
C VAL A 247 -7.49 8.00 -14.71
N ASN A 248 -8.20 7.52 -15.73
CA ASN A 248 -8.41 8.23 -17.00
C ASN A 248 -9.68 9.11 -16.98
N SER A 249 -10.44 9.10 -15.87
CA SER A 249 -11.67 9.86 -15.75
C SER A 249 -11.43 11.35 -15.56
N SER A 250 -12.41 12.18 -15.94
CA SER A 250 -12.36 13.62 -15.69
C SER A 250 -12.29 13.97 -14.20
N GLU A 251 -12.87 13.12 -13.34
CA GLU A 251 -12.84 13.29 -11.88
C GLU A 251 -11.42 13.09 -11.34
N PHE A 252 -10.68 12.11 -11.86
CA PHE A 252 -9.29 11.90 -11.46
C PHE A 252 -8.34 12.94 -12.08
N ALA A 253 -8.66 13.42 -13.28
CA ALA A 253 -7.90 14.48 -13.94
C ALA A 253 -7.81 15.78 -13.12
N GLU A 254 -8.79 16.06 -12.26
CA GLU A 254 -8.76 17.21 -11.33
C GLU A 254 -7.72 17.05 -10.20
N LEU A 255 -7.19 15.84 -10.00
CA LEU A 255 -6.21 15.51 -8.96
C LEU A 255 -4.77 15.58 -9.46
N VAL A 256 -4.55 15.67 -10.78
CA VAL A 256 -3.22 15.58 -11.40
C VAL A 256 -2.72 16.96 -11.85
N HIS A 257 -2.26 17.77 -10.91
CA HIS A 257 -1.71 19.12 -11.14
C HIS A 257 -0.51 19.40 -10.23
#